data_AF-A0AAD4WR19-F1
#
_entry.id   AF-A0AAD4WR19-F1
#
_cell.length_a   1.000
_cell.length_b   1.000
_cell.length_c   1.000
_cell.angle_alpha   90.00
_cell.angle_beta   90.00
_cell.angle_gamma   90.00
#
_symmetry.space_group_name_H-M   'P 1'
#
loop_
_entity.id
_entity.type
_entity.pdbx_description
1 polymer ?
#
loop_
_entity_poly.entity_id
_entity_poly.type
_entity_poly.pdbx_seq_one_letter_code
_entity_poly.pdbx_strand_id
1 'polypeptide(L)'
;MDVSHRTHHQNHGHVENDESWHPLSEKVYKTLDKATQILRFTLPFPMLAYPFYLWSRSPGKSGSHFDPNSDLHWNGTFIVQHLRKVLVCLMCWLDNEDFHQALGGMPPLIEMLKKDVVWGENRVVPKYRQIIRDLIKLFAEWEFRRSKTFLDVQHINIINDRLDENQILCHHDRKPVRSCKAQFKVLVAKILDSENRRPIELTHFYEMASRDKVVFDNLLHHPLLMASHEREKLSTSAFRKLEDVKNWIEDYKSYEKSKYMGERKRNTNIRNSIKSSKYHMAFNSIYERNKDSYEDNVVGVLNYSRNITKHLGQHLTKTHEDLGVSKQNLSSTTSDHSLTQR
;
A
#
# COMPACT_ATOMS: atom_id res chain seq x y z
N MET A 1 53.22 12.71 10.00
CA MET A 1 53.22 14.15 10.38
C MET A 1 51.82 14.66 10.18
N ASP A 2 51.07 14.79 11.27
CA ASP A 2 49.66 15.20 11.28
C ASP A 2 49.52 16.70 11.02
N VAL A 3 49.29 17.04 9.75
CA VAL A 3 48.68 18.32 9.36
C VAL A 3 47.14 18.14 9.21
N SER A 4 46.55 17.13 9.89
CA SER A 4 45.23 16.60 9.51
C SER A 4 44.05 17.02 10.39
N HIS A 5 44.26 17.50 11.62
CA HIS A 5 43.13 17.85 12.51
C HIS A 5 43.18 19.32 12.95
N ARG A 6 44.38 19.83 13.30
CA ARG A 6 44.56 21.24 13.71
C ARG A 6 44.27 22.23 12.58
N THR A 7 44.77 21.94 11.37
CA THR A 7 44.59 22.78 10.17
C THR A 7 43.15 22.74 9.66
N HIS A 8 42.48 21.59 9.79
CA HIS A 8 41.07 21.42 9.46
C HIS A 8 40.17 22.27 10.38
N HIS A 9 40.42 22.28 11.71
CA HIS A 9 39.73 23.16 12.65
C HIS A 9 40.12 24.64 12.52
N GLN A 10 41.34 24.96 12.09
CA GLN A 10 41.77 26.35 11.88
C GLN A 10 41.17 27.00 10.64
N ASN A 11 40.87 26.21 9.59
CA ASN A 11 40.22 26.71 8.38
C ASN A 11 38.69 26.61 8.42
N HIS A 12 38.11 25.91 9.39
CA HIS A 12 36.65 25.88 9.56
C HIS A 12 36.09 27.26 9.91
N GLY A 13 35.15 27.73 9.09
CA GLY A 13 34.54 29.05 9.22
C GLY A 13 35.38 30.20 8.66
N HIS A 14 36.54 29.93 8.05
CA HIS A 14 37.34 30.94 7.38
C HIS A 14 36.82 31.16 5.96
N VAL A 15 36.20 32.33 5.70
CA VAL A 15 35.49 32.63 4.44
C VAL A 15 36.31 32.35 3.18
N GLU A 16 37.64 32.47 3.23
CA GLU A 16 38.53 32.26 2.07
C GLU A 16 38.98 30.79 1.90
N ASN A 17 39.24 30.09 3.00
CA ASN A 17 39.86 28.76 3.00
C ASN A 17 38.86 27.62 3.22
N ASP A 18 37.68 27.92 3.75
CA ASP A 18 36.60 26.97 3.92
C ASP A 18 35.78 26.86 2.64
N GLU A 19 35.45 25.62 2.28
CA GLU A 19 34.55 25.29 1.16
C GLU A 19 33.13 25.01 1.66
N SER A 20 32.89 25.19 2.96
CA SER A 20 31.56 25.19 3.52
C SER A 20 30.69 26.28 2.88
N TRP A 21 29.39 25.99 2.81
CA TRP A 21 28.42 26.78 2.10
C TRP A 21 28.24 28.17 2.73
N HIS A 22 28.90 29.17 2.17
CA HIS A 22 28.67 30.56 2.53
C HIS A 22 27.68 31.23 1.56
N PRO A 23 26.77 32.09 2.08
CA PRO A 23 25.93 32.92 1.23
C PRO A 23 26.81 33.85 0.39
N LEU A 24 26.50 33.93 -0.91
CA LEU A 24 27.19 34.82 -1.83
C LEU A 24 26.72 36.27 -1.65
N SER A 25 27.62 37.22 -1.88
CA SER A 25 27.20 38.61 -2.06
C SER A 25 26.36 38.74 -3.34
N GLU A 26 25.39 39.65 -3.33
CA GLU A 26 24.48 39.88 -4.45
C GLU A 26 25.23 40.21 -5.75
N LYS A 27 26.35 40.93 -5.64
CA LYS A 27 27.22 41.26 -6.78
C LYS A 27 27.79 40.00 -7.44
N VAL A 28 28.27 39.04 -6.65
CA VAL A 28 28.79 37.76 -7.18
C VAL A 28 27.66 36.93 -7.76
N TYR A 29 26.54 36.81 -7.06
CA TYR A 29 25.36 36.07 -7.54
C TYR A 29 24.90 36.52 -8.93
N LYS A 30 24.82 37.84 -9.16
CA LYS A 30 24.41 38.44 -10.44
C LYS A 30 25.42 38.23 -11.57
N THR A 31 26.68 37.93 -11.26
CA THR A 31 27.73 37.63 -12.25
C THR A 31 27.82 36.15 -12.62
N LEU A 32 27.11 35.27 -11.91
CA LEU A 32 27.11 33.83 -12.20
C LEU A 32 26.26 33.50 -13.43
N ASP A 33 26.69 32.48 -14.16
CA ASP A 33 25.86 31.89 -15.21
C ASP A 33 24.66 31.15 -14.61
N LYS A 34 23.60 30.99 -15.41
CA LYS A 34 22.35 30.36 -14.97
C LYS A 34 22.53 28.91 -14.54
N ALA A 35 23.47 28.16 -15.14
CA ALA A 35 23.69 26.77 -14.76
C ALA A 35 24.33 26.68 -13.37
N THR A 36 25.29 27.56 -13.05
CA THR A 36 25.87 27.67 -11.71
C THR A 36 24.85 28.13 -10.67
N GLN A 37 23.93 29.04 -11.02
CA GLN A 37 22.84 29.44 -10.11
C GLN A 37 21.88 28.28 -9.83
N ILE A 38 21.49 27.52 -10.85
CA ILE A 38 20.61 26.34 -10.70
C ILE A 38 21.31 25.27 -9.86
N LEU A 39 22.56 24.95 -10.18
CA LEU A 39 23.33 23.94 -9.46
C LEU A 39 23.51 24.32 -7.98
N ARG A 40 23.65 25.62 -7.70
CA ARG A 40 23.94 26.13 -6.35
C ARG A 40 22.70 26.42 -5.50
N PHE A 41 21.54 26.72 -6.09
CA PHE A 41 20.38 27.21 -5.32
C PHE A 41 19.08 26.46 -5.59
N THR A 42 19.06 25.49 -6.50
CA THR A 42 17.85 24.71 -6.81
C THR A 42 18.01 23.28 -6.30
N LEU A 43 17.22 22.88 -5.30
CA LEU A 43 17.21 21.49 -4.84
C LEU A 43 16.90 20.53 -6.01
N PRO A 44 17.54 19.34 -6.08
CA PRO A 44 18.50 18.77 -5.11
C PRO A 44 19.98 19.10 -5.42
N PHE A 45 20.24 19.88 -6.47
CA PHE A 45 21.59 20.08 -7.02
C PHE A 45 22.66 20.64 -6.06
N PRO A 46 22.36 21.51 -5.07
CA PRO A 46 23.34 21.97 -4.09
C PRO A 46 24.08 20.85 -3.38
N MET A 47 23.38 19.74 -3.09
CA MET A 47 23.97 18.58 -2.42
C MET A 47 24.93 17.81 -3.32
N LEU A 48 24.76 17.91 -4.64
CA LEU A 48 25.61 17.28 -5.66
C LEU A 48 26.74 18.20 -6.14
N ALA A 49 26.66 19.51 -5.85
CA ALA A 49 27.63 20.50 -6.32
C ALA A 49 28.92 20.49 -5.50
N TYR A 50 28.85 20.09 -4.23
CA TYR A 50 29.99 20.12 -3.29
C TYR A 50 31.25 19.39 -3.81
N PRO A 51 31.17 18.16 -4.37
CA PRO A 51 32.33 17.47 -4.94
C PRO A 51 32.96 18.20 -6.14
N PHE A 52 32.16 18.91 -6.94
CA PHE A 52 32.65 19.69 -8.07
C PHE A 52 33.37 20.95 -7.61
N TYR A 53 32.89 21.59 -6.52
CA TYR A 53 33.56 22.75 -5.93
C TYR A 53 34.92 22.42 -5.32
N LEU A 54 35.17 21.18 -4.87
CA LEU A 54 36.52 20.76 -4.50
C LEU A 54 37.47 20.82 -5.72
N TRP A 55 36.95 20.56 -6.93
CA TRP A 55 37.73 20.49 -8.18
C TRP A 55 37.97 21.87 -8.80
N SER A 56 36.95 22.72 -8.83
CA SER A 56 36.95 24.01 -9.54
C SER A 56 36.73 25.24 -8.65
N ARG A 57 36.75 25.07 -7.32
CA ARG A 57 36.42 26.07 -6.27
C ARG A 57 34.98 26.56 -6.33
N SER A 58 34.54 27.12 -5.21
CA SER A 58 33.29 27.87 -5.16
C SER A 58 33.41 29.15 -6.01
N PRO A 59 32.38 29.54 -6.78
CA PRO A 59 32.41 30.75 -7.59
C PRO A 59 32.83 32.01 -6.81
N GLY A 60 33.76 32.78 -7.37
CA GLY A 60 34.34 33.96 -6.74
C GLY A 60 35.66 33.72 -5.98
N LYS A 61 36.17 32.48 -5.96
CA LYS A 61 37.47 32.12 -5.36
C LYS A 61 38.42 31.53 -6.42
N SER A 62 39.73 31.66 -6.21
CA SER A 62 40.79 31.10 -7.07
C SER A 62 41.49 29.89 -6.42
N GLY A 63 42.18 29.08 -7.23
CA GLY A 63 42.91 27.87 -6.81
C GLY A 63 42.16 26.56 -7.07
N SER A 64 42.70 25.44 -6.62
CA SER A 64 42.04 24.12 -6.61
C SER A 64 42.73 23.21 -5.61
N HIS A 65 41.98 22.33 -4.92
CA HIS A 65 42.57 21.30 -4.07
C HIS A 65 43.38 20.26 -4.87
N PHE A 66 43.24 20.25 -6.20
CA PHE A 66 43.86 19.30 -7.12
C PHE A 66 44.99 19.91 -7.96
N ASP A 67 45.25 21.22 -7.85
CA ASP A 67 46.36 21.87 -8.53
C ASP A 67 47.60 21.85 -7.62
N PRO A 68 48.70 21.17 -8.01
CA PRO A 68 49.90 21.06 -7.19
C PRO A 68 50.60 22.40 -6.91
N ASN A 69 50.28 23.44 -7.68
CA ASN A 69 50.82 24.79 -7.49
C ASN A 69 49.91 25.71 -6.67
N SER A 70 48.76 25.21 -6.18
CA SER A 70 47.83 25.98 -5.35
C SER A 70 48.17 25.83 -3.86
N ASP A 71 48.01 26.94 -3.11
CA ASP A 71 48.15 26.95 -1.64
C ASP A 71 47.15 26.02 -0.91
N LEU A 72 46.15 25.51 -1.65
CA LEU A 72 45.12 24.58 -1.18
C LEU A 72 45.41 23.11 -1.48
N HIS A 73 46.54 22.80 -2.13
CA HIS A 73 46.90 21.45 -2.54
C HIS A 73 47.08 20.52 -1.33
N TRP A 74 46.44 19.34 -1.38
CA TRP A 74 46.61 18.27 -0.39
C TRP A 74 47.36 17.09 -0.99
N ASN A 75 48.25 16.46 -0.22
CA ASN A 75 49.00 15.28 -0.67
C ASN A 75 48.06 14.13 -1.10
N GLY A 76 48.35 13.50 -2.24
CA GLY A 76 47.43 12.65 -3.01
C GLY A 76 46.77 11.47 -2.27
N THR A 77 47.32 10.99 -1.15
CA THR A 77 46.73 9.90 -0.36
C THR A 77 45.41 10.30 0.32
N PHE A 78 45.26 11.57 0.70
CA PHE A 78 44.07 12.09 1.38
C PHE A 78 42.90 12.34 0.40
N ILE A 79 43.24 12.79 -0.81
CA ILE A 79 42.32 13.04 -1.92
C ILE A 79 41.62 11.75 -2.36
N VAL A 80 42.36 10.64 -2.51
CA VAL A 80 41.79 9.36 -2.94
C VAL A 80 40.81 8.80 -1.90
N GLN A 81 41.12 8.92 -0.60
CA GLN A 81 40.20 8.49 0.46
C GLN A 81 38.93 9.35 0.54
N HIS A 82 39.05 10.68 0.40
CA HIS A 82 37.89 11.58 0.45
C HIS A 82 37.00 11.41 -0.78
N LEU A 83 37.57 11.37 -1.98
CA LEU A 83 36.81 11.10 -3.20
C LEU A 83 36.11 9.74 -3.14
N ARG A 84 36.77 8.69 -2.63
CA ARG A 84 36.13 7.37 -2.47
C ARG A 84 34.97 7.42 -1.48
N LYS A 85 35.10 8.11 -0.34
CA LYS A 85 33.99 8.30 0.62
C LYS A 85 32.85 9.11 0.02
N VAL A 86 33.15 10.20 -0.70
CA VAL A 86 32.16 11.03 -1.38
C VAL A 86 31.45 10.25 -2.49
N LEU A 87 32.17 9.45 -3.27
CA LEU A 87 31.60 8.59 -4.31
C LEU A 87 30.75 7.46 -3.72
N VAL A 88 31.16 6.83 -2.61
CA VAL A 88 30.33 5.85 -1.91
C VAL A 88 29.08 6.52 -1.34
N CYS A 89 29.19 7.69 -0.73
CA CYS A 89 28.02 8.44 -0.27
C CYS A 89 27.11 8.84 -1.44
N LEU A 90 27.67 9.28 -2.57
CA LEU A 90 26.92 9.61 -3.79
C LEU A 90 26.22 8.37 -4.34
N MET A 91 26.89 7.23 -4.42
CA MET A 91 26.30 5.96 -4.85
C MET A 91 25.22 5.46 -3.88
N CYS A 92 25.48 5.48 -2.57
CA CYS A 92 24.48 5.15 -1.56
C CYS A 92 23.29 6.11 -1.56
N TRP A 93 23.47 7.36 -2.00
CA TRP A 93 22.40 8.34 -2.13
C TRP A 93 21.63 8.16 -3.44
N LEU A 94 22.30 7.83 -4.55
CA LEU A 94 21.69 7.46 -5.82
C LEU A 94 20.91 6.13 -5.74
N ASP A 95 21.36 5.18 -4.92
CA ASP A 95 20.70 3.89 -4.66
C ASP A 95 19.59 3.98 -3.60
N ASN A 96 19.38 5.15 -2.99
CA ASN A 96 18.34 5.37 -1.98
C ASN A 96 17.00 5.71 -2.65
N GLU A 97 15.93 4.98 -2.29
CA GLU A 97 14.55 5.24 -2.74
C GLU A 97 14.11 6.69 -2.50
N ASP A 98 14.64 7.35 -1.46
CA ASP A 98 14.33 8.75 -1.12
C ASP A 98 14.87 9.76 -2.16
N PHE A 99 15.98 9.47 -2.85
CA PHE A 99 16.52 10.32 -3.93
C PHE A 99 15.69 10.21 -5.21
N HIS A 100 15.19 9.01 -5.51
CA HIS A 100 14.21 8.81 -6.58
C HIS A 100 12.88 9.51 -6.31
N GLN A 101 12.46 9.60 -5.04
CA GLN A 101 11.30 10.41 -4.63
C GLN A 101 11.55 11.92 -4.79
N ALA A 102 12.78 12.40 -4.54
CA ALA A 102 13.15 13.82 -4.64
C ALA A 102 13.27 14.35 -6.09
N LEU A 103 13.47 13.48 -7.09
CA LEU A 103 13.56 13.84 -8.51
C LEU A 103 12.22 13.86 -9.26
N GLY A 104 11.08 13.65 -8.57
CA GLY A 104 9.76 13.93 -9.14
C GLY A 104 9.17 12.83 -10.03
N GLY A 105 9.28 11.57 -9.61
CA GLY A 105 8.55 10.47 -10.25
C GLY A 105 8.33 9.31 -9.29
N MET A 106 7.39 9.45 -8.35
CA MET A 106 6.82 8.25 -7.72
C MET A 106 6.20 7.38 -8.81
N PRO A 107 6.32 6.04 -8.71
CA PRO A 107 5.85 5.16 -9.76
C PRO A 107 4.36 5.43 -9.98
N PRO A 108 3.93 5.73 -11.22
CA PRO A 108 2.51 5.86 -11.51
C PRO A 108 1.83 4.53 -11.18
N LEU A 109 0.53 4.56 -10.88
CA LEU A 109 -0.24 3.38 -10.48
C LEU A 109 -0.03 2.19 -11.43
N ILE A 110 0.19 2.45 -12.73
CA ILE A 110 0.57 1.43 -13.71
C ILE A 110 1.83 0.63 -13.36
N GLU A 111 2.89 1.26 -12.83
CA GLU A 111 4.13 0.59 -12.44
C GLU A 111 3.92 -0.26 -11.18
N MET A 112 3.09 0.20 -10.24
CA MET A 112 2.69 -0.61 -9.09
C MET A 112 1.95 -1.87 -9.57
N LEU A 113 0.95 -1.71 -10.44
CA LEU A 113 0.14 -2.82 -10.95
C LEU A 113 0.94 -3.87 -11.74
N LYS A 114 2.10 -3.51 -12.30
CA LYS A 114 3.00 -4.47 -12.97
C LYS A 114 3.76 -5.38 -12.01
N LYS A 115 4.04 -4.91 -10.79
CA LYS A 115 4.93 -5.58 -9.83
C LYS A 115 4.18 -6.21 -8.67
N ASP A 116 3.03 -5.64 -8.31
CA ASP A 116 2.30 -5.98 -7.10
C ASP A 116 1.16 -6.97 -7.33
N VAL A 117 0.89 -7.75 -6.29
CA VAL A 117 -0.32 -8.59 -6.21
C VAL A 117 -1.48 -7.75 -5.69
N VAL A 118 -2.55 -7.67 -6.47
CA VAL A 118 -3.76 -6.90 -6.13
C VAL A 118 -4.73 -7.69 -5.25
N TRP A 119 -4.65 -9.02 -5.32
CA TRP A 119 -5.54 -9.96 -4.63
C TRP A 119 -4.79 -10.87 -3.64
N GLY A 120 -5.14 -10.81 -2.35
CA GLY A 120 -4.69 -11.76 -1.33
C GLY A 120 -5.88 -12.55 -0.78
N GLU A 121 -5.83 -13.88 -0.75
CA GLU A 121 -6.87 -14.74 -0.16
C GLU A 121 -8.32 -14.42 -0.64
N ASN A 122 -8.50 -14.15 -1.94
CA ASN A 122 -9.76 -13.69 -2.55
C ASN A 122 -10.25 -12.32 -2.04
N ARG A 123 -9.34 -11.46 -1.61
CA ARG A 123 -9.63 -10.09 -1.14
C ARG A 123 -8.71 -9.09 -1.83
N VAL A 124 -9.24 -7.90 -2.05
CA VAL A 124 -8.42 -6.77 -2.49
C VAL A 124 -7.48 -6.38 -1.36
N VAL A 125 -6.18 -6.30 -1.68
CA VAL A 125 -5.13 -5.92 -0.72
C VAL A 125 -5.42 -4.51 -0.17
N PRO A 126 -5.12 -4.22 1.12
CA PRO A 126 -5.49 -2.96 1.78
C PRO A 126 -5.13 -1.70 1.00
N LYS A 127 -3.93 -1.62 0.42
CA LYS A 127 -3.48 -0.47 -0.37
C LYS A 127 -4.42 -0.17 -1.56
N TYR A 128 -4.80 -1.19 -2.34
CA TYR A 128 -5.70 -1.00 -3.47
C TYR A 128 -7.13 -0.68 -3.05
N ARG A 129 -7.59 -1.18 -1.90
CA ARG A 129 -8.88 -0.73 -1.34
C ARG A 129 -8.85 0.77 -1.04
N GLN A 130 -7.75 1.27 -0.48
CA GLN A 130 -7.61 2.68 -0.17
C GLN A 130 -7.55 3.53 -1.44
N ILE A 131 -6.77 3.11 -2.44
CA ILE A 131 -6.70 3.76 -3.75
C ILE A 131 -8.10 3.82 -4.40
N ILE A 132 -8.86 2.73 -4.40
CA ILE A 132 -10.22 2.72 -4.97
C ILE A 132 -11.16 3.65 -4.18
N ARG A 133 -11.03 3.73 -2.84
CA ARG A 133 -11.81 4.66 -2.02
C ARG A 133 -11.49 6.12 -2.35
N ASP A 134 -10.22 6.44 -2.58
CA ASP A 134 -9.81 7.79 -3.00
C ASP A 134 -10.35 8.09 -4.41
N LEU A 135 -10.28 7.13 -5.34
CA LEU A 135 -10.89 7.27 -6.67
C LEU A 135 -12.41 7.48 -6.60
N ILE A 136 -13.13 6.79 -5.70
CA ILE A 136 -14.58 7.00 -5.53
C ILE A 136 -14.87 8.45 -5.16
N LYS A 137 -14.10 9.03 -4.23
CA LYS A 137 -14.27 10.43 -3.81
C LYS A 137 -13.99 11.40 -4.96
N LEU A 138 -12.90 11.17 -5.70
CA LEU A 138 -12.55 11.97 -6.87
C LEU A 138 -13.67 11.96 -7.91
N PHE A 139 -14.19 10.78 -8.25
CA PHE A 139 -15.26 10.64 -9.24
C PHE A 139 -16.62 11.17 -8.74
N ALA A 140 -16.89 11.10 -7.43
CA ALA A 140 -18.06 11.74 -6.82
C ALA A 140 -18.00 13.26 -7.01
N GLU A 141 -16.84 13.87 -6.76
CA GLU A 141 -16.63 15.31 -6.97
C GLU A 141 -16.77 15.69 -8.46
N TRP A 142 -16.24 14.87 -9.36
CA TRP A 142 -16.33 15.12 -10.80
C TRP A 142 -17.76 14.98 -11.33
N GLU A 143 -18.52 13.99 -10.82
CA GLU A 143 -19.93 13.83 -11.14
C GLU A 143 -20.73 15.05 -10.67
N PHE A 144 -20.45 15.54 -9.45
CA PHE A 144 -21.07 16.74 -8.91
C PHE A 144 -20.76 18.00 -9.73
N ARG A 145 -19.48 18.21 -10.09
CA ARG A 145 -19.03 19.36 -10.90
C ARG A 145 -19.35 19.22 -12.39
N ARG A 146 -19.93 18.10 -12.83
CA ARG A 146 -20.15 17.74 -14.25
C ARG A 146 -18.87 17.87 -15.09
N SER A 147 -17.73 17.52 -14.49
CA SER A 147 -16.43 17.59 -15.14
C SER A 147 -16.32 16.55 -16.26
N LYS A 148 -15.69 16.96 -17.36
CA LYS A 148 -15.45 16.12 -18.55
C LYS A 148 -13.96 15.83 -18.66
N THR A 149 -13.45 14.98 -17.77
CA THR A 149 -12.02 14.65 -17.67
C THR A 149 -11.73 13.25 -18.15
N PHE A 150 -10.57 13.05 -18.80
CA PHE A 150 -10.04 11.72 -19.05
C PHE A 150 -8.98 11.34 -17.99
N LEU A 151 -9.25 10.28 -17.20
CA LEU A 151 -8.31 9.68 -16.26
C LEU A 151 -7.99 8.24 -16.63
N ASP A 152 -6.72 7.87 -16.45
CA ASP A 152 -6.21 6.52 -16.66
C ASP A 152 -5.13 6.20 -15.60
N VAL A 153 -4.81 4.92 -15.40
CA VAL A 153 -3.83 4.45 -14.40
C VAL A 153 -2.42 5.03 -14.58
N GLN A 154 -2.08 5.48 -15.79
CA GLN A 154 -0.80 6.15 -16.08
C GLN A 154 -0.76 7.62 -15.62
N HIS A 155 -1.92 8.23 -15.36
CA HIS A 155 -2.05 9.64 -14.95
C HIS A 155 -2.22 9.78 -13.43
N ILE A 156 -2.09 8.67 -12.70
CA ILE A 156 -2.33 8.60 -11.26
C ILE A 156 -1.00 8.32 -10.57
N ASN A 157 -0.56 9.26 -9.74
CA ASN A 157 0.57 9.08 -8.84
C ASN A 157 0.06 8.68 -7.45
N ILE A 158 0.81 7.76 -6.81
CA ILE A 158 0.48 7.25 -5.48
C ILE A 158 1.59 7.66 -4.50
N ILE A 159 1.19 8.24 -3.37
CA ILE A 159 2.08 8.64 -2.26
C ILE A 159 1.57 7.96 -1.00
N ASN A 160 2.41 7.19 -0.31
CA ASN A 160 2.05 6.52 0.95
C ASN A 160 0.74 5.70 0.83
N ASP A 161 0.59 4.92 -0.25
CA ASP A 161 -0.63 4.17 -0.60
C ASP A 161 -1.90 5.02 -0.82
N ARG A 162 -1.76 6.33 -1.04
CA ARG A 162 -2.86 7.28 -1.29
C ARG A 162 -2.72 7.93 -2.66
N LEU A 163 -3.86 8.31 -3.22
CA LEU A 163 -3.91 9.12 -4.43
C LEU A 163 -3.29 10.52 -4.18
N ASP A 164 -2.35 10.97 -5.01
CA ASP A 164 -1.92 12.37 -5.00
C ASP A 164 -2.87 13.21 -5.85
N GLU A 165 -3.80 13.90 -5.21
CA GLU A 165 -4.76 14.79 -5.88
C GLU A 165 -4.07 15.95 -6.63
N ASN A 166 -2.89 16.39 -6.18
CA ASN A 166 -2.19 17.54 -6.78
C ASN A 166 -1.45 17.18 -8.08
N GLN A 167 -1.13 15.90 -8.27
CA GLN A 167 -0.38 15.41 -9.43
C GLN A 167 -1.24 14.60 -10.41
N ILE A 168 -2.57 14.64 -10.27
CA ILE A 168 -3.46 14.00 -11.24
C ILE A 168 -3.44 14.79 -12.55
N LEU A 169 -2.73 14.27 -13.54
CA LEU A 169 -2.67 14.84 -14.88
C LEU A 169 -3.97 14.49 -15.65
N CYS A 170 -5.01 15.27 -15.44
CA CYS A 170 -6.26 15.12 -16.19
C CYS A 170 -6.14 15.77 -17.58
N HIS A 171 -6.53 15.04 -18.63
CA HIS A 171 -6.73 15.66 -19.94
C HIS A 171 -8.11 16.32 -20.00
N HIS A 172 -8.15 17.65 -19.93
CA HIS A 172 -9.37 18.46 -20.06
C HIS A 172 -9.80 18.68 -21.52
N ASP A 173 -8.88 18.54 -22.49
CA ASP A 173 -9.14 18.86 -23.90
C ASP A 173 -9.71 17.70 -24.71
N ARG A 174 -9.79 16.49 -24.14
CA ARG A 174 -10.38 15.34 -24.82
C ARG A 174 -11.87 15.28 -24.52
N LYS A 175 -12.70 15.31 -25.57
CA LYS A 175 -14.13 14.97 -25.43
C LYS A 175 -14.24 13.60 -24.76
N PRO A 176 -14.89 13.50 -23.58
CA PRO A 176 -14.99 12.23 -22.89
C PRO A 176 -15.81 11.28 -23.77
N VAL A 177 -15.20 10.15 -24.12
CA VAL A 177 -15.83 9.10 -24.93
C VAL A 177 -16.86 8.32 -24.10
N ARG A 178 -16.82 8.44 -22.77
CA ARG A 178 -17.60 7.66 -21.81
C ARG A 178 -18.22 8.56 -20.74
N SER A 179 -19.32 8.10 -20.13
CA SER A 179 -19.85 8.73 -18.92
C SER A 179 -18.87 8.61 -17.74
N CYS A 180 -19.00 9.47 -16.73
CA CYS A 180 -18.20 9.45 -15.50
C CYS A 180 -18.17 8.04 -14.87
N LYS A 181 -19.35 7.41 -14.72
CA LYS A 181 -19.50 6.02 -14.24
C LYS A 181 -18.83 4.98 -15.12
N ALA A 182 -18.98 5.09 -16.45
CA ALA A 182 -18.34 4.15 -17.37
C ALA A 182 -16.81 4.28 -17.36
N GLN A 183 -16.30 5.50 -17.20
CA GLN A 183 -14.87 5.74 -17.05
C GLN A 183 -14.33 5.19 -15.73
N PHE A 184 -15.02 5.45 -14.62
CA PHE A 184 -14.68 4.87 -13.32
C PHE A 184 -14.58 3.34 -13.40
N LYS A 185 -15.58 2.71 -14.02
CA LYS A 185 -15.62 1.25 -14.20
C LYS A 185 -14.41 0.73 -15.00
N VAL A 186 -14.05 1.40 -16.10
CA VAL A 186 -12.87 1.02 -16.89
C VAL A 186 -11.59 1.16 -16.07
N LEU A 187 -11.47 2.25 -15.31
CA LEU A 187 -10.30 2.50 -14.46
C LEU A 187 -10.16 1.43 -13.37
N VAL A 188 -11.23 1.13 -12.63
CA VAL A 188 -11.21 0.09 -11.60
C VAL A 188 -10.96 -1.29 -12.21
N ALA A 189 -11.48 -1.58 -13.40
CA ALA A 189 -11.19 -2.83 -14.11
C ALA A 189 -9.70 -2.97 -14.43
N LYS A 190 -9.01 -1.90 -14.84
CA LYS A 190 -7.55 -1.94 -15.04
C LYS A 190 -6.78 -2.25 -13.75
N ILE A 191 -7.33 -1.89 -12.59
CA ILE A 191 -6.72 -2.17 -11.28
C ILE A 191 -7.02 -3.62 -10.85
N LEU A 192 -8.27 -4.06 -10.95
CA LEU A 192 -8.75 -5.29 -10.30
C LEU A 192 -8.85 -6.52 -11.21
N ASP A 193 -8.97 -6.38 -12.53
CA ASP A 193 -9.20 -7.50 -13.46
C ASP A 193 -7.89 -8.22 -13.88
N SER A 194 -6.74 -7.93 -13.25
CA SER A 194 -5.40 -8.40 -13.66
C SER A 194 -5.19 -9.93 -13.63
N GLU A 195 -6.08 -10.71 -13.02
CA GLU A 195 -5.91 -12.17 -12.84
C GLU A 195 -7.05 -13.04 -13.40
N ASN A 196 -7.95 -12.50 -14.25
CA ASN A 196 -9.18 -13.19 -14.68
C ASN A 196 -10.08 -13.68 -13.50
N ARG A 197 -9.78 -13.27 -12.27
CA ARG A 197 -10.58 -13.55 -11.08
C ARG A 197 -11.73 -12.55 -11.03
N ARG A 198 -12.95 -13.03 -11.21
CA ARG A 198 -14.18 -12.25 -11.00
C ARG A 198 -14.94 -12.79 -9.79
N PRO A 199 -14.51 -12.45 -8.56
CA PRO A 199 -15.29 -12.80 -7.40
C PRO A 199 -16.67 -12.15 -7.50
N ILE A 200 -17.68 -12.79 -6.91
CA ILE A 200 -19.08 -12.31 -6.96
C ILE A 200 -19.20 -10.86 -6.44
N GLU A 201 -18.35 -10.48 -5.49
CA GLU A 201 -18.29 -9.12 -4.96
C GLU A 201 -17.82 -8.11 -6.02
N LEU A 202 -16.88 -8.47 -6.89
CA LEU A 202 -16.40 -7.57 -7.95
C LEU A 202 -17.48 -7.37 -9.02
N THR A 203 -18.16 -8.44 -9.43
CA THR A 203 -19.29 -8.35 -10.37
C THR A 203 -20.39 -7.45 -9.82
N HIS A 204 -20.78 -7.67 -8.56
CA HIS A 204 -21.79 -6.85 -7.90
C HIS A 204 -21.36 -5.38 -7.74
N PHE A 205 -20.07 -5.13 -7.46
CA PHE A 205 -19.53 -3.77 -7.40
C PHE A 205 -19.69 -3.04 -8.73
N TYR A 206 -19.35 -3.69 -9.85
CA TYR A 206 -19.51 -3.11 -11.19
C TYR A 206 -20.98 -2.89 -11.58
N GLU A 207 -21.87 -3.80 -11.22
CA GLU A 207 -23.31 -3.63 -11.41
C GLU A 207 -23.82 -2.41 -10.63
N MET A 208 -23.44 -2.27 -9.36
CA MET A 208 -23.81 -1.11 -8.54
C MET A 208 -23.25 0.19 -9.12
N ALA A 209 -21.97 0.22 -9.49
CA ALA A 209 -21.32 1.41 -10.06
C ALA A 209 -21.92 1.83 -11.40
N SER A 210 -22.59 0.91 -12.13
CA SER A 210 -23.25 1.21 -13.41
C SER A 210 -24.70 1.69 -13.25
N ARG A 211 -25.31 1.60 -12.06
CA ARG A 211 -26.72 1.99 -11.85
C ARG A 211 -26.85 3.49 -11.72
N ASP A 212 -27.77 4.10 -12.46
CA ASP A 212 -28.00 5.54 -12.43
C ASP A 212 -28.41 6.05 -11.05
N LYS A 213 -29.27 5.31 -10.34
CA LYS A 213 -29.79 5.65 -9.00
C LYS A 213 -28.77 5.54 -7.86
N VAL A 214 -27.59 4.99 -8.11
CA VAL A 214 -26.54 4.78 -7.10
C VAL A 214 -25.52 5.91 -7.23
N VAL A 215 -25.32 6.71 -6.19
CA VAL A 215 -24.25 7.72 -6.17
C VAL A 215 -22.92 7.07 -5.78
N PHE A 216 -21.80 7.68 -6.17
CA PHE A 216 -20.46 7.15 -5.88
C PHE A 216 -20.22 6.87 -4.40
N ASP A 217 -20.70 7.73 -3.49
CA ASP A 217 -20.54 7.53 -2.04
C ASP A 217 -21.16 6.22 -1.53
N ASN A 218 -22.22 5.73 -2.18
CA ASN A 218 -22.80 4.44 -1.81
C ASN A 218 -21.80 3.28 -2.02
N LEU A 219 -20.86 3.41 -2.96
CA LEU A 219 -19.84 2.40 -3.25
C LEU A 219 -18.80 2.28 -2.12
N LEU A 220 -18.58 3.33 -1.31
CA LEU A 220 -17.65 3.30 -0.17
C LEU A 220 -18.04 2.24 0.87
N HIS A 221 -19.33 1.90 0.95
CA HIS A 221 -19.87 0.89 1.86
C HIS A 221 -19.96 -0.50 1.23
N HIS A 222 -19.42 -0.69 0.03
CA HIS A 222 -19.49 -1.97 -0.65
C HIS A 222 -18.56 -3.01 0.00
N PRO A 223 -18.98 -4.28 0.19
CA PRO A 223 -18.17 -5.34 0.83
C PRO A 223 -16.80 -5.61 0.16
N LEU A 224 -16.64 -5.25 -1.11
CA LEU A 224 -15.36 -5.31 -1.83
C LEU A 224 -14.28 -4.41 -1.20
N LEU A 225 -14.69 -3.26 -0.65
CA LEU A 225 -13.79 -2.25 -0.08
C LEU A 225 -13.68 -2.31 1.45
N MET A 226 -14.40 -3.24 2.06
CA MET A 226 -14.40 -3.45 3.50
C MET A 226 -13.25 -4.38 3.93
N ALA A 227 -12.64 -4.06 5.06
CA ALA A 227 -11.71 -4.96 5.73
C ALA A 227 -12.45 -6.17 6.35
N SER A 228 -11.73 -7.25 6.64
CA SER A 228 -12.32 -8.47 7.20
C SER A 228 -13.10 -8.23 8.50
N HIS A 229 -12.57 -7.37 9.38
CA HIS A 229 -13.23 -7.01 10.64
C HIS A 229 -14.49 -6.15 10.43
N GLU A 230 -14.51 -5.27 9.43
CA GLU A 230 -15.71 -4.47 9.10
C GLU A 230 -16.83 -5.36 8.57
N ARG A 231 -16.49 -6.36 7.75
CA ARG A 231 -17.45 -7.34 7.22
C ARG A 231 -18.03 -8.22 8.31
N GLU A 232 -17.20 -8.65 9.26
CA GLU A 232 -17.65 -9.44 10.42
C GLU A 232 -18.62 -8.63 11.29
N LYS A 233 -18.32 -7.35 11.53
CA LYS A 233 -19.26 -6.40 12.17
C LYS A 233 -20.54 -6.22 11.37
N LEU A 234 -20.47 -6.18 10.05
CA LEU A 234 -21.66 -6.07 9.20
C LEU A 234 -22.57 -7.30 9.38
N SER A 235 -22.00 -8.51 9.33
CA SER A 235 -22.76 -9.74 9.53
C SER A 235 -23.44 -9.77 10.88
N THR A 236 -22.74 -9.41 11.96
CA THR A 236 -23.30 -9.39 13.32
C THR A 236 -24.32 -8.27 13.54
N SER A 237 -24.07 -7.08 13.02
CA SER A 237 -24.97 -5.92 13.16
C SER A 237 -26.22 -6.07 12.31
N ALA A 238 -26.11 -6.71 11.15
CA ALA A 238 -27.25 -7.01 10.28
C ALA A 238 -28.27 -7.90 11.00
N PHE A 239 -27.83 -8.88 11.81
CA PHE A 239 -28.76 -9.72 12.58
C PHE A 239 -29.67 -8.92 13.50
N ARG A 240 -29.14 -7.96 14.24
CA ARG A 240 -29.95 -7.14 15.15
C ARG A 240 -31.07 -6.43 14.39
N LYS A 241 -30.75 -5.88 13.22
CA LYS A 241 -31.73 -5.20 12.37
C LYS A 241 -32.73 -6.17 11.75
N LEU A 242 -32.30 -7.38 11.39
CA LEU A 242 -33.17 -8.40 10.81
C LEU A 242 -34.16 -8.97 11.84
N GLU A 243 -33.75 -9.10 13.11
CA GLU A 243 -34.65 -9.55 14.19
C GLU A 243 -35.86 -8.64 14.38
N ASP A 244 -35.72 -7.34 14.08
CA ASP A 244 -36.82 -6.37 14.11
C ASP A 244 -37.75 -6.48 12.90
N VAL A 245 -37.34 -7.19 11.83
CA VAL A 245 -38.13 -7.35 10.60
C VAL A 245 -38.99 -8.60 10.70
N LYS A 246 -40.32 -8.40 10.72
CA LYS A 246 -41.28 -9.52 10.73
C LYS A 246 -41.09 -10.41 9.49
N ASN A 247 -41.10 -11.72 9.69
CA ASN A 247 -41.03 -12.76 8.64
C ASN A 247 -39.73 -12.80 7.80
N TRP A 248 -38.65 -12.14 8.23
CA TRP A 248 -37.39 -12.11 7.45
C TRP A 248 -36.85 -13.50 7.08
N ILE A 249 -37.08 -14.52 7.93
CA ILE A 249 -36.65 -15.91 7.68
C ILE A 249 -37.31 -16.45 6.41
N GLU A 250 -38.63 -16.34 6.31
CA GLU A 250 -39.40 -16.84 5.16
C GLU A 250 -39.10 -16.04 3.90
N ASP A 251 -38.93 -14.72 4.02
CA ASP A 251 -38.54 -13.86 2.92
C ASP A 251 -37.20 -14.27 2.31
N TYR A 252 -36.20 -14.58 3.15
CA TYR A 252 -34.89 -15.03 2.69
C TYR A 252 -34.93 -16.44 2.08
N LYS A 253 -35.68 -17.37 2.69
CA LYS A 253 -35.91 -18.72 2.13
C LYS A 253 -36.58 -18.63 0.76
N SER A 254 -37.57 -17.75 0.60
CA SER A 254 -38.29 -17.52 -0.65
C SER A 254 -37.40 -16.83 -1.70
N TYR A 255 -36.62 -15.82 -1.31
CA TYR A 255 -35.70 -15.11 -2.20
C TYR A 255 -34.63 -16.03 -2.79
N GLU A 256 -34.07 -16.93 -1.97
CA GLU A 256 -33.09 -17.91 -2.45
C GLU A 256 -33.69 -18.83 -3.50
N LYS A 257 -34.92 -19.31 -3.27
CA LYS A 257 -35.64 -20.18 -4.21
C LYS A 257 -35.95 -19.47 -5.54
N SER A 258 -36.33 -18.19 -5.50
CA SER A 258 -36.70 -17.43 -6.69
C SER A 258 -35.48 -16.96 -7.50
N LYS A 259 -34.43 -16.48 -6.85
CA LYS A 259 -33.24 -15.95 -7.53
C LYS A 259 -32.36 -17.02 -8.19
N TYR A 260 -32.27 -18.20 -7.58
CA TYR A 260 -31.40 -19.28 -8.07
C TYR A 260 -32.16 -20.36 -8.83
N MET A 261 -33.37 -20.08 -9.31
CA MET A 261 -34.09 -21.00 -10.19
C MET A 261 -33.37 -21.05 -11.56
N GLY A 262 -32.60 -22.11 -11.80
CA GLY A 262 -31.86 -22.31 -13.06
C GLY A 262 -30.43 -21.77 -13.10
N GLU A 263 -29.93 -21.17 -12.02
CA GLU A 263 -28.54 -20.66 -11.90
C GLU A 263 -27.68 -21.51 -10.95
N ARG A 264 -26.36 -21.31 -10.97
CA ARG A 264 -25.42 -21.91 -10.01
C ARG A 264 -25.80 -21.43 -8.59
N LYS A 265 -26.41 -22.32 -7.79
CA LYS A 265 -26.72 -22.04 -6.38
C LYS A 265 -25.48 -21.53 -5.65
N ARG A 266 -25.64 -20.57 -4.74
CA ARG A 266 -24.58 -20.21 -3.78
C ARG A 266 -24.16 -21.49 -3.05
N ASN A 267 -22.86 -21.63 -2.77
CA ASN A 267 -22.39 -22.72 -1.91
C ASN A 267 -22.87 -22.47 -0.48
N THR A 268 -24.07 -22.94 -0.16
CA THR A 268 -24.68 -22.89 1.17
C THR A 268 -24.38 -24.14 1.98
N ASN A 269 -23.55 -25.05 1.47
CA ASN A 269 -23.14 -26.22 2.21
C ASN A 269 -22.13 -25.80 3.29
N ILE A 270 -22.63 -25.74 4.52
CA ILE A 270 -21.87 -25.24 5.67
C ILE A 270 -20.68 -26.18 5.93
N ARG A 271 -20.89 -27.49 5.81
CA ARG A 271 -19.88 -28.51 6.12
C ARG A 271 -18.69 -28.46 5.18
N ASN A 272 -18.92 -28.32 3.88
CA ASN A 272 -17.85 -28.19 2.87
C ASN A 272 -17.06 -26.90 3.09
N SER A 273 -17.76 -25.82 3.44
CA SER A 273 -17.12 -24.54 3.78
C SER A 273 -16.22 -24.67 5.01
N ILE A 274 -16.68 -25.37 6.07
CA ILE A 274 -15.87 -25.67 7.25
C ILE A 274 -14.62 -26.48 6.87
N LYS A 275 -14.77 -27.55 6.09
CA LYS A 275 -13.65 -28.42 5.69
C LYS A 275 -12.56 -27.67 4.92
N SER A 276 -12.95 -26.68 4.10
CA SER A 276 -12.00 -25.85 3.35
C SER A 276 -11.26 -24.80 4.20
N SER A 277 -11.65 -24.62 5.46
CA SER A 277 -11.07 -23.62 6.35
C SER A 277 -9.77 -24.08 7.00
N LYS A 278 -8.81 -23.16 7.15
CA LYS A 278 -7.59 -23.36 7.96
C LYS A 278 -7.91 -23.74 9.41
N TYR A 279 -9.02 -23.24 9.96
CA TYR A 279 -9.47 -23.49 11.33
C TYR A 279 -10.64 -24.46 11.40
N HIS A 280 -10.71 -25.41 10.46
CA HIS A 280 -11.82 -26.37 10.35
C HIS A 280 -12.13 -27.10 11.66
N MET A 281 -11.13 -27.45 12.49
CA MET A 281 -11.37 -28.14 13.77
C MET A 281 -12.21 -27.30 14.74
N ALA A 282 -11.84 -26.03 14.94
CA ALA A 282 -12.56 -25.11 15.81
C ALA A 282 -13.98 -24.86 15.29
N PHE A 283 -14.13 -24.59 13.99
CA PHE A 283 -15.44 -24.40 13.37
C PHE A 283 -16.31 -25.67 13.46
N ASN A 284 -15.76 -26.85 13.15
CA ASN A 284 -16.50 -28.11 13.20
C ASN A 284 -16.98 -28.42 14.63
N SER A 285 -16.19 -28.08 15.66
CA SER A 285 -16.59 -28.27 17.05
C SER A 285 -17.81 -27.43 17.47
N ILE A 286 -18.04 -26.28 16.82
CA ILE A 286 -19.23 -25.45 17.03
C ILE A 286 -20.39 -25.99 16.20
N TYR A 287 -20.13 -26.39 14.95
CA TYR A 287 -21.14 -26.92 14.04
C TYR A 287 -21.80 -28.19 14.59
N GLU A 288 -21.02 -29.17 15.05
CA GLU A 288 -21.55 -30.46 15.51
C GLU A 288 -22.43 -30.34 16.77
N ARG A 289 -22.31 -29.28 17.58
CA ARG A 289 -23.17 -29.08 18.77
C ARG A 289 -24.63 -28.81 18.43
N ASN A 290 -24.88 -28.14 17.30
CA ASN A 290 -26.20 -27.65 16.91
C ASN A 290 -26.50 -28.01 15.46
N LYS A 291 -25.92 -29.10 14.97
CA LYS A 291 -25.96 -29.49 13.55
C LYS A 291 -27.38 -29.53 12.99
N ASP A 292 -28.33 -30.06 13.77
CA ASP A 292 -29.72 -30.20 13.35
C ASP A 292 -30.44 -28.85 13.21
N SER A 293 -29.89 -27.77 13.76
CA SER A 293 -30.42 -26.41 13.62
C SER A 293 -29.89 -25.67 12.38
N TYR A 294 -28.90 -26.23 11.68
CA TYR A 294 -28.25 -25.62 10.53
C TYR A 294 -28.71 -26.24 9.22
N GLU A 295 -29.71 -25.63 8.59
CA GLU A 295 -30.13 -25.96 7.23
C GLU A 295 -29.07 -25.50 6.21
N ASP A 296 -28.82 -26.27 5.14
CA ASP A 296 -27.89 -25.91 4.05
C ASP A 296 -28.51 -24.85 3.10
N ASN A 297 -28.93 -23.72 3.66
CA ASN A 297 -29.50 -22.56 2.98
C ASN A 297 -28.97 -21.25 3.59
N VAL A 298 -29.39 -20.11 3.04
CA VAL A 298 -28.90 -18.80 3.51
C VAL A 298 -29.19 -18.58 5.00
N VAL A 299 -30.36 -19.00 5.48
CA VAL A 299 -30.76 -18.82 6.89
C VAL A 299 -29.89 -19.67 7.82
N GLY A 300 -29.62 -20.93 7.47
CA GLY A 300 -28.75 -21.78 8.27
C GLY A 300 -27.29 -21.30 8.28
N VAL A 301 -26.76 -20.83 7.14
CA VAL A 301 -25.43 -20.19 7.08
C VAL A 301 -25.37 -18.96 7.98
N LEU A 302 -26.43 -18.15 7.97
CA LEU A 302 -26.57 -16.97 8.82
C LEU A 302 -26.57 -17.38 10.31
N ASN A 303 -27.44 -18.31 10.71
CA ASN A 303 -27.52 -18.80 12.09
C ASN A 303 -26.19 -19.40 12.58
N TYR A 304 -25.52 -20.16 11.72
CA TYR A 304 -24.21 -20.72 12.03
C TYR A 304 -23.15 -19.63 12.22
N SER A 305 -23.10 -18.63 11.32
CA SER A 305 -22.18 -17.49 11.42
C SER A 305 -22.37 -16.71 12.73
N ARG A 306 -23.63 -16.50 13.14
CA ARG A 306 -23.97 -15.86 14.42
C ARG A 306 -23.45 -16.65 15.62
N ASN A 307 -23.62 -17.97 15.59
CA ASN A 307 -23.17 -18.84 16.68
C ASN A 307 -21.65 -18.89 16.77
N ILE A 308 -20.95 -18.92 15.63
CA ILE A 308 -19.50 -18.76 15.58
C ILE A 308 -19.09 -17.47 16.30
N THR A 309 -19.63 -16.31 15.94
CA THR A 309 -19.16 -15.05 16.54
C THR A 309 -19.35 -15.01 18.06
N LYS A 310 -20.36 -15.70 18.61
CA LYS A 310 -20.60 -15.79 20.06
C LYS A 310 -19.63 -16.74 20.77
N HIS A 311 -19.16 -17.79 20.11
CA HIS A 311 -18.46 -18.91 20.78
C HIS A 311 -17.03 -19.16 20.28
N LEU A 312 -16.61 -18.58 19.16
CA LEU A 312 -15.32 -18.87 18.53
C LEU A 312 -14.14 -18.58 19.44
N GLY A 313 -14.19 -17.48 20.22
CA GLY A 313 -13.12 -17.14 21.16
C GLY A 313 -12.88 -18.24 22.20
N GLN A 314 -13.94 -18.82 22.77
CA GLN A 314 -13.84 -19.90 23.76
C GLN A 314 -13.25 -21.18 23.14
N HIS A 315 -13.61 -21.47 21.89
CA HIS A 315 -13.15 -22.67 21.19
C HIS A 315 -11.71 -22.55 20.67
N LEU A 316 -11.28 -21.36 20.27
CA LEU A 316 -9.88 -21.12 19.89
C LEU A 316 -8.95 -21.28 21.09
N THR A 317 -9.31 -20.73 22.26
CA THR A 317 -8.54 -20.90 23.49
C THR A 317 -8.42 -22.38 23.87
N LYS A 318 -9.55 -23.11 23.85
CA LYS A 318 -9.54 -24.54 24.14
C LYS A 318 -8.70 -25.36 23.16
N THR A 319 -8.74 -25.02 21.86
CA THR A 319 -7.93 -25.72 20.85
C THR A 319 -6.43 -25.42 21.04
N HIS A 320 -6.06 -24.20 21.44
CA HIS A 320 -4.68 -23.84 21.78
C HIS A 320 -4.19 -24.58 23.03
N GLU A 321 -5.02 -24.70 24.06
CA GLU A 321 -4.74 -25.48 25.26
C GLU A 321 -4.59 -26.98 24.93
N ASP A 322 -5.51 -27.56 24.16
CA ASP A 322 -5.48 -28.97 23.74
C ASP A 322 -4.22 -29.28 22.89
N LEU A 323 -3.79 -28.35 22.03
CA LEU A 323 -2.53 -28.45 21.29
C LEU A 323 -1.29 -28.30 22.19
N GLY A 324 -1.37 -27.48 23.24
CA GLY A 324 -0.31 -27.34 24.24
C GLY A 324 -0.14 -28.60 25.09
N VAL A 325 -1.25 -29.19 25.53
CA VAL A 325 -1.28 -30.46 26.28
C VAL A 325 -0.81 -31.63 25.42
N SER A 326 -1.21 -31.68 24.14
CA SER A 326 -0.72 -32.66 23.16
C SER A 326 0.81 -32.60 22.99
N LYS A 327 1.40 -31.40 22.89
CA LYS A 327 2.86 -31.23 22.80
C LYS A 327 3.58 -31.63 24.08
N GLN A 328 3.02 -31.33 25.25
CA GLN A 328 3.59 -31.76 26.54
C GLN A 328 3.53 -33.28 26.70
N ASN A 329 2.42 -33.92 26.30
CA ASN A 329 2.28 -35.38 26.33
C ASN A 329 3.21 -36.11 25.35
N LEU A 330 3.57 -35.48 24.22
CA LEU A 330 4.62 -36.01 23.32
C LEU A 330 6.04 -35.87 23.92
N SER A 331 6.28 -34.83 24.73
CA SER A 331 7.58 -34.64 25.41
C SER A 331 7.76 -35.54 26.64
N SER A 332 6.67 -35.96 27.29
CA SER A 332 6.72 -36.88 28.44
C SER A 332 6.71 -38.36 28.04
N THR A 333 6.27 -38.70 26.83
CA THR A 333 6.34 -40.08 26.30
C THR A 333 7.69 -40.44 25.67
N THR A 334 8.60 -39.47 25.48
CA THR A 334 9.95 -39.71 24.93
C THR A 334 11.04 -39.88 26.00
N SER A 335 10.69 -39.80 27.29
CA SER A 335 11.64 -39.88 28.42
C SER A 335 11.62 -41.20 29.21
N ASP A 336 10.87 -42.23 28.78
CA ASP A 336 10.69 -43.48 29.56
C ASP A 336 11.16 -44.78 28.84
N HIS A 337 12.02 -44.64 27.82
CA HIS A 337 12.70 -45.77 27.18
C HIS A 337 14.22 -45.62 27.19
N SER A 338 14.78 -45.50 28.38
CA SER A 338 16.19 -45.84 28.60
C SER A 338 16.39 -46.30 30.05
N LEU A 339 16.13 -47.58 30.32
CA LEU A 339 16.77 -48.37 31.40
C LEU A 339 16.11 -49.75 31.48
N THR A 340 16.47 -50.65 30.56
CA THR A 340 16.66 -52.08 30.86
C THR A 340 17.23 -52.76 29.63
N GLN A 341 18.53 -53.06 29.63
CA GLN A 341 19.09 -54.42 29.56
C GLN A 341 20.58 -54.38 29.18
N ARG A 342 21.37 -54.89 30.14
CA ARG A 342 22.63 -55.65 30.06
C ARG A 342 23.83 -55.09 29.30
#